data_AF-A0A1F8VHD2-F1
#
_entry.id   AF-A0A1F8VHD2-F1
#
_cell.length_a   1.000
_cell.length_b   1.000
_cell.length_c   1.000
_cell.angle_alpha   90.00
_cell.angle_beta   90.00
_cell.angle_gamma   90.00
#
_symmetry.space_group_name_H-M   'P 1'
#
loop_
_entity.id
_entity.type
_entity.pdbx_description
1 polymer ?
#
loop_
_entity_poly.entity_id
_entity_poly.type
_entity_poly.pdbx_seq_one_letter_code
_entity_poly.pdbx_strand_id
1 'polypeptide(L)'
;MGDSQGGEARFSPLSAVARTCFAQAFVTGTTQGFTRGCLYTGIMYLLAYGINYQSAPVSIRERLAFHPESTLDALRDLWKRETVDEAVLLSTCHRTEIYTTAPHPALIEQWLEERSHLTDLHRHAYYYQDGDMVQHLMKVTSGLDSMILGESQIMGQMKRAYTLACDAGTVGARLKHLFPAVFAVSKQVRSQTEIGANPISVAYVVVQLAKQVFSDLARCRILLIGAGDTIELVATHLYAEKARQLIIANRTVERARQLSESFQARAIRIGDIPAYLKDVDIVITATASQLPILGKGLVESALRLRKRR
;
A
#
# COMPACT_ATOMS: atom_id res chain seq x y z
N MET A 1 -9.91 25.72 -38.63
CA MET A 1 -8.44 25.87 -38.66
C MET A 1 -8.06 26.62 -37.39
N GLY A 2 -7.72 25.89 -36.35
CA GLY A 2 -7.35 26.44 -35.05
C GLY A 2 -6.25 25.55 -34.48
N ASP A 3 -5.03 26.09 -34.47
CA ASP A 3 -3.87 25.46 -33.85
C ASP A 3 -3.92 25.70 -32.34
N SER A 4 -3.95 24.60 -31.59
CA SER A 4 -3.74 24.55 -30.15
C SER A 4 -2.27 24.18 -29.89
N GLN A 5 -1.45 25.16 -29.50
CA GLN A 5 -0.15 24.88 -28.88
C GLN A 5 -0.36 24.58 -27.38
N GLY A 6 0.11 23.40 -26.97
CA GLY A 6 0.02 22.88 -25.62
C GLY A 6 0.95 23.61 -24.64
N GLY A 7 0.42 23.88 -23.46
CA GLY A 7 1.18 24.44 -22.34
C GLY A 7 2.09 23.39 -21.71
N GLU A 8 3.39 23.65 -21.74
CA GLU A 8 4.38 22.99 -20.89
C GLU A 8 4.09 23.30 -19.42
N ALA A 9 3.68 22.28 -18.66
CA ALA A 9 3.60 22.36 -17.22
C ALA A 9 5.03 22.36 -16.64
N ARG A 10 5.40 23.48 -16.00
CA ARG A 10 6.65 23.66 -15.26
C ARG A 10 6.77 22.61 -14.14
N PHE A 11 7.67 21.65 -14.31
CA PHE A 11 8.09 20.75 -13.23
C PHE A 11 9.07 21.46 -12.28
N SER A 12 8.82 21.30 -10.99
CA SER A 12 9.59 21.92 -9.88
C SER A 12 10.99 21.27 -9.70
N PRO A 13 11.90 21.90 -8.91
CA PRO A 13 13.31 21.48 -8.75
C PRO A 13 13.50 20.09 -8.12
N LEU A 14 12.44 19.49 -7.57
CA LEU A 14 12.41 18.17 -6.93
C LEU A 14 12.69 17.00 -7.91
N SER A 15 12.51 17.22 -9.21
CA SER A 15 12.78 16.21 -10.24
C SER A 15 14.28 16.02 -10.55
N ALA A 16 15.13 17.02 -10.26
CA ALA A 16 16.55 16.97 -10.59
C ALA A 16 17.34 16.10 -9.59
N VAL A 17 17.09 16.24 -8.28
CA VAL A 17 17.82 15.49 -7.24
C VAL A 17 17.48 13.99 -7.27
N ALA A 18 16.21 13.65 -7.52
CA ALA A 18 15.79 12.27 -7.74
C ALA A 18 16.50 11.69 -8.98
N ARG A 19 16.52 12.41 -10.12
CA ARG A 19 17.24 11.99 -11.32
C ARG A 19 18.73 11.80 -11.06
N THR A 20 19.38 12.67 -10.28
CA THR A 20 20.81 12.55 -9.97
C THR A 20 21.11 11.35 -9.06
N CYS A 21 20.28 11.07 -8.06
CA CYS A 21 20.44 9.86 -7.23
C CYS A 21 20.17 8.58 -8.03
N PHE A 22 19.16 8.59 -8.91
CA PHE A 22 18.85 7.46 -9.81
C PHE A 22 19.95 7.25 -10.86
N ALA A 23 20.53 8.32 -11.40
CA ALA A 23 21.65 8.25 -12.35
C ALA A 23 22.96 7.83 -11.67
N GLN A 24 23.26 8.31 -10.46
CA GLN A 24 24.46 7.91 -9.72
C GLN A 24 24.44 6.43 -9.34
N ALA A 25 23.29 5.87 -8.95
CA ALA A 25 23.17 4.42 -8.68
C ALA A 25 23.42 3.56 -9.94
N PHE A 26 23.13 4.08 -11.13
CA PHE A 26 23.44 3.44 -12.41
C PHE A 26 24.92 3.61 -12.84
N VAL A 27 25.57 4.70 -12.43
CA VAL A 27 26.94 5.05 -12.87
C VAL A 27 28.02 4.53 -11.92
N THR A 28 27.75 4.33 -10.63
CA THR A 28 28.77 3.87 -9.67
C THR A 28 28.80 2.35 -9.42
N GLY A 29 27.91 1.59 -10.07
CA GLY A 29 27.94 0.12 -10.08
C GLY A 29 28.73 -0.42 -11.28
N THR A 30 30.05 -0.46 -11.17
CA THR A 30 30.97 -1.36 -11.91
C THR A 30 30.40 -2.11 -13.12
N THR A 31 30.30 -1.43 -14.26
CA THR A 31 30.09 -2.03 -15.59
C THR A 31 31.23 -2.96 -16.05
N GLN A 32 32.28 -3.14 -15.25
CA GLN A 32 33.41 -4.04 -15.53
C GLN A 32 33.31 -5.44 -14.90
N GLY A 33 32.19 -5.78 -14.25
CA GLY A 33 31.96 -7.13 -13.70
C GLY A 33 30.96 -8.02 -14.46
N PHE A 34 30.25 -7.48 -15.46
CA PHE A 34 29.08 -8.15 -16.08
C PHE A 34 29.42 -9.11 -17.24
N THR A 35 30.69 -9.24 -17.65
CA THR A 35 31.06 -9.90 -18.93
C THR A 35 32.04 -11.07 -18.82
N ARG A 36 32.29 -11.66 -17.64
CA ARG A 36 33.06 -12.91 -17.57
C ARG A 36 32.35 -13.96 -16.73
N GLY A 37 31.66 -14.86 -17.44
CA GLY A 37 31.27 -16.16 -16.90
C GLY A 37 29.77 -16.47 -16.91
N CYS A 38 29.04 -16.18 -17.99
CA CYS A 38 27.79 -16.90 -18.24
C CYS A 38 27.51 -16.93 -19.74
N LEU A 39 27.83 -18.05 -20.38
CA LEU A 39 27.24 -18.43 -21.65
C LEU A 39 25.78 -18.81 -21.38
N TYR A 40 24.91 -17.81 -21.26
CA TYR A 40 23.48 -17.96 -21.41
C TYR A 40 23.01 -16.84 -22.34
N THR A 41 22.89 -17.17 -23.63
CA THR A 41 21.95 -16.54 -24.55
C THR A 41 20.54 -16.74 -23.97
N GLY A 42 20.12 -15.85 -23.09
CA GLY A 42 18.81 -15.90 -22.44
C GLY A 42 18.21 -14.51 -22.43
N ILE A 43 17.12 -14.33 -23.18
CA ILE A 43 16.42 -13.06 -23.27
C ILE A 43 16.03 -12.61 -21.83
N MET A 44 16.33 -11.35 -21.52
CA MET A 44 16.07 -10.78 -20.21
C MET A 44 14.67 -10.20 -20.20
N TYR A 45 13.72 -10.90 -19.59
CA TYR A 45 12.39 -10.37 -19.35
C TYR A 45 12.29 -9.98 -17.88
N LEU A 46 12.13 -8.69 -17.58
CA LEU A 46 11.56 -8.24 -16.32
C LEU A 46 10.20 -7.62 -16.62
N LEU A 47 9.19 -8.00 -15.86
CA LEU A 47 7.83 -7.53 -16.02
C LEU A 47 7.27 -7.14 -14.66
N ALA A 48 6.69 -5.94 -14.59
CA ALA A 48 5.71 -5.62 -13.56
C ALA A 48 4.34 -5.62 -14.23
N TYR A 49 3.40 -6.40 -13.70
CA TYR A 49 1.99 -6.33 -14.06
C TYR A 49 1.21 -5.92 -12.83
N GLY A 50 0.37 -4.90 -12.93
CA GLY A 50 -0.29 -4.35 -11.77
C GLY A 50 -1.62 -3.68 -12.05
N ILE A 51 -2.39 -3.58 -10.97
CA ILE A 51 -3.58 -2.74 -10.88
C ILE A 51 -3.46 -1.89 -9.61
N ASN A 52 -3.95 -0.65 -9.66
CA ASN A 52 -3.92 0.23 -8.50
C ASN A 52 -5.17 1.10 -8.40
N TYR A 53 -5.24 1.94 -7.37
CA TYR A 53 -6.37 2.83 -7.09
C TYR A 53 -6.65 3.86 -8.20
N GLN A 54 -5.69 4.16 -9.07
CA GLN A 54 -5.87 5.08 -10.21
C GLN A 54 -6.44 4.33 -11.42
N SER A 55 -6.03 3.08 -11.62
CA SER A 55 -6.37 2.30 -12.81
C SER A 55 -7.65 1.46 -12.66
N ALA A 56 -8.02 1.10 -11.43
CA ALA A 56 -9.12 0.18 -11.16
C ALA A 56 -10.04 0.64 -10.00
N PRO A 57 -11.38 0.52 -10.17
CA PRO A 57 -12.33 0.77 -9.08
C PRO A 57 -12.16 -0.25 -7.95
N VAL A 58 -12.61 0.11 -6.75
CA VAL A 58 -12.47 -0.73 -5.54
C VAL A 58 -13.05 -2.13 -5.70
N SER A 59 -14.17 -2.28 -6.41
CA SER A 59 -14.83 -3.57 -6.66
C SER A 59 -13.98 -4.57 -7.45
N ILE A 60 -13.09 -4.09 -8.31
CA ILE A 60 -12.12 -4.92 -9.04
C ILE A 60 -10.92 -5.22 -8.14
N ARG A 61 -10.42 -4.21 -7.43
CA ARG A 61 -9.25 -4.35 -6.55
C ARG A 61 -9.49 -5.33 -5.41
N GLU A 62 -10.68 -5.36 -4.82
CA GLU A 62 -11.02 -6.30 -3.75
C GLU A 62 -11.00 -7.76 -4.21
N ARG A 63 -11.40 -8.06 -5.45
CA ARG A 63 -11.37 -9.41 -6.02
C ARG A 63 -9.96 -9.87 -6.39
N LEU A 64 -9.05 -8.94 -6.57
CA LEU A 64 -7.64 -9.17 -6.90
C LEU A 64 -6.72 -8.96 -5.70
N ALA A 65 -7.26 -8.70 -4.52
CA ALA A 65 -6.49 -8.60 -3.29
C ALA A 65 -6.10 -10.01 -2.81
N PHE A 66 -4.84 -10.16 -2.40
CA PHE A 66 -4.33 -11.39 -1.81
C PHE A 66 -4.16 -11.21 -0.30
N HIS A 67 -4.65 -12.17 0.45
CA HIS A 67 -4.40 -12.26 1.89
C HIS A 67 -3.06 -12.95 2.14
N PRO A 68 -2.29 -12.55 3.18
CA PRO A 68 -0.98 -13.14 3.48
C PRO A 68 -0.96 -14.67 3.52
N GLU A 69 -2.02 -15.29 4.06
CA GLU A 69 -2.17 -16.75 4.14
C GLU A 69 -2.32 -17.42 2.77
N SER A 70 -2.91 -16.73 1.79
CA SER A 70 -3.12 -17.22 0.43
C SER A 70 -2.01 -16.83 -0.56
N THR A 71 -1.17 -15.85 -0.21
CA THR A 71 -0.12 -15.31 -1.09
C THR A 71 0.90 -16.38 -1.47
N LEU A 72 1.26 -17.26 -0.54
CA LEU A 72 2.27 -18.28 -0.77
C LEU A 72 1.79 -19.36 -1.76
N ASP A 73 0.54 -19.81 -1.63
CA ASP A 73 -0.07 -20.75 -2.56
C ASP A 73 -0.30 -20.12 -3.93
N ALA A 74 -0.69 -18.85 -3.97
CA ALA A 74 -0.83 -18.11 -5.23
C ALA A 74 0.50 -17.98 -5.98
N LEU A 75 1.60 -17.69 -5.28
CA LEU A 75 2.93 -17.63 -5.89
C LEU A 75 3.35 -18.98 -6.46
N ARG A 76 3.12 -20.07 -5.73
CA ARG A 76 3.39 -21.44 -6.21
C ARG A 76 2.54 -21.82 -7.41
N ASP A 77 1.27 -21.42 -7.43
CA ASP A 77 0.37 -21.66 -8.55
C ASP A 77 0.82 -20.91 -9.82
N LEU A 78 1.22 -19.63 -9.67
CA LEU A 78 1.79 -18.86 -10.76
C LEU A 78 3.10 -19.50 -11.28
N TRP A 79 3.97 -19.93 -10.37
CA TRP A 79 5.26 -20.55 -10.70
C TRP A 79 5.13 -21.91 -11.41
N LYS A 80 4.01 -22.63 -11.22
CA LYS A 80 3.72 -23.86 -11.99
C LYS A 80 3.46 -23.59 -13.47
N ARG A 81 3.20 -22.35 -13.87
CA ARG A 81 3.19 -21.98 -15.29
C ARG A 81 4.64 -21.95 -15.75
N GLU A 82 5.06 -22.95 -16.51
CA GLU A 82 6.45 -23.16 -16.99
C GLU A 82 7.10 -21.93 -17.66
N THR A 83 6.29 -20.94 -18.04
CA THR A 83 6.71 -19.66 -18.62
C THR A 83 7.15 -18.58 -17.61
N VAL A 84 7.08 -18.85 -16.30
CA VAL A 84 7.36 -17.87 -15.22
C VAL A 84 8.45 -18.40 -14.30
N ASP A 85 9.70 -18.00 -14.53
CA ASP A 85 10.84 -18.48 -13.72
C ASP A 85 10.87 -17.85 -12.31
N GLU A 86 10.56 -16.56 -12.21
CA GLU A 86 10.64 -15.80 -10.97
C GLU A 86 9.38 -14.94 -10.78
N ALA A 87 8.90 -14.80 -9.55
CA ALA A 87 7.74 -13.98 -9.21
C ALA A 87 7.78 -13.47 -7.76
N VAL A 88 7.41 -12.20 -7.57
CA VAL A 88 7.13 -11.55 -6.29
C VAL A 88 5.76 -10.88 -6.38
N LEU A 89 4.88 -11.16 -5.40
CA LEU A 89 3.51 -10.64 -5.36
C LEU A 89 3.36 -9.60 -4.23
N LEU A 90 3.11 -8.35 -4.61
CA LEU A 90 2.72 -7.29 -3.70
C LEU A 90 1.20 -7.15 -3.70
N SER A 91 0.58 -7.29 -2.54
CA SER A 91 -0.84 -7.02 -2.33
C SER A 91 -1.00 -6.04 -1.17
N THR A 92 -1.60 -4.89 -1.45
CA THR A 92 -1.93 -3.84 -0.48
C THR A 92 -3.39 -3.42 -0.63
N CYS A 93 -3.86 -2.52 0.24
CA CYS A 93 -5.20 -1.93 0.08
C CYS A 93 -5.34 -1.05 -1.16
N HIS A 94 -4.24 -0.64 -1.81
CA HIS A 94 -4.23 0.32 -2.93
C HIS A 94 -3.70 -0.27 -4.24
N ARG A 95 -2.97 -1.38 -4.20
CA ARG A 95 -2.42 -2.03 -5.40
C ARG A 95 -2.26 -3.54 -5.23
N THR A 96 -2.40 -4.24 -6.35
CA THR A 96 -1.93 -5.62 -6.51
C THR A 96 -0.95 -5.60 -7.67
N GLU A 97 0.29 -6.03 -7.43
CA GLU A 97 1.36 -6.03 -8.43
C GLU A 97 2.16 -7.32 -8.38
N ILE A 98 2.53 -7.81 -9.55
CA ILE A 98 3.35 -8.99 -9.76
C ILE A 98 4.62 -8.56 -10.48
N TYR A 99 5.75 -8.78 -9.83
CA TYR A 99 7.09 -8.56 -10.37
C TYR A 99 7.67 -9.91 -10.77
N THR A 100 7.89 -10.12 -12.06
CA THR A 100 8.15 -11.45 -12.61
C THR A 100 9.10 -11.42 -13.80
N THR A 101 9.58 -12.59 -14.22
CA THR A 101 10.35 -12.79 -15.45
C THR A 101 9.51 -13.36 -16.60
N ALA A 102 8.18 -13.28 -16.50
CA ALA A 102 7.28 -13.71 -17.57
C ALA A 102 7.54 -12.94 -18.88
N PRO A 103 7.54 -13.60 -20.05
CA PRO A 103 7.87 -12.97 -21.32
C PRO A 103 6.79 -12.01 -21.84
N HIS A 104 5.54 -12.18 -21.42
CA HIS A 104 4.41 -11.38 -21.90
C HIS A 104 3.39 -11.09 -20.80
N PRO A 105 2.85 -9.86 -20.69
CA PRO A 105 1.85 -9.49 -19.68
C PRO A 105 0.58 -10.34 -19.72
N ALA A 106 0.15 -10.78 -20.91
CA ALA A 106 -1.02 -11.65 -21.08
C ALA A 106 -0.98 -12.94 -20.23
N LEU A 107 0.20 -13.49 -19.93
CA LEU A 107 0.32 -14.68 -19.09
C LEU A 107 -0.12 -14.40 -17.64
N ILE A 108 0.22 -13.20 -17.15
CA ILE A 108 -0.13 -12.76 -15.81
C ILE A 108 -1.59 -12.32 -15.77
N GLU A 109 -2.06 -11.62 -16.81
CA GLU A 109 -3.46 -11.27 -16.98
C GLU A 109 -4.36 -12.51 -16.94
N GLN A 110 -4.08 -13.50 -17.78
CA GLN A 110 -4.86 -14.73 -17.86
C GLN A 110 -4.89 -15.47 -16.52
N TRP A 111 -3.74 -15.55 -15.82
CA TRP A 111 -3.68 -16.16 -14.49
C TRP A 111 -4.56 -15.43 -13.47
N LEU A 112 -4.55 -14.09 -13.49
CA LEU A 112 -5.38 -13.28 -12.61
C LEU A 112 -6.88 -13.40 -12.95
N GLU A 113 -7.24 -13.43 -14.23
CA GLU A 113 -8.61 -13.61 -14.68
C GLU A 113 -9.20 -14.95 -14.25
N GLU A 114 -8.46 -16.05 -14.47
CA GLU A 114 -8.85 -17.39 -14.05
C GLU A 114 -9.09 -17.47 -12.53
N ARG A 115 -8.25 -16.81 -11.74
CA ARG A 115 -8.33 -16.85 -10.28
C ARG A 115 -9.39 -15.93 -9.67
N SER A 116 -9.70 -14.81 -10.34
CA SER A 116 -10.63 -13.79 -9.85
C SER A 116 -12.02 -13.86 -10.49
N HIS A 117 -12.17 -14.71 -11.53
CA HIS A 117 -13.36 -14.78 -12.38
C HIS A 117 -13.74 -13.43 -12.99
N LEU A 118 -12.73 -12.60 -13.27
CA LEU A 118 -12.87 -11.34 -13.98
C LEU A 118 -12.49 -11.52 -15.44
N THR A 119 -12.93 -10.59 -16.28
CA THR A 119 -12.58 -10.51 -17.70
C THR A 119 -12.16 -9.08 -18.05
N ASP A 120 -11.40 -8.94 -19.13
CA ASP A 120 -10.93 -7.66 -19.67
C ASP A 120 -10.03 -6.88 -18.70
N LEU A 121 -9.19 -7.56 -17.93
CA LEU A 121 -8.32 -6.90 -16.95
C LEU A 121 -7.34 -5.90 -17.58
N HIS A 122 -6.92 -6.08 -18.83
CA HIS A 122 -6.11 -5.12 -19.59
C HIS A 122 -6.68 -3.69 -19.60
N ARG A 123 -8.00 -3.51 -19.45
CA ARG A 123 -8.62 -2.17 -19.39
C ARG A 123 -8.33 -1.41 -18.10
N HIS A 124 -7.95 -2.14 -17.06
CA HIS A 124 -7.71 -1.64 -15.72
C HIS A 124 -6.27 -1.86 -15.24
N ALA A 125 -5.50 -2.68 -15.95
CA ALA A 125 -4.14 -3.01 -15.63
C ALA A 125 -3.14 -2.12 -16.35
N TYR A 126 -1.95 -2.03 -15.76
CA TYR A 126 -0.76 -1.50 -16.39
C TYR A 126 0.33 -2.56 -16.34
N TYR A 127 1.27 -2.46 -17.27
CA TYR A 127 2.49 -3.25 -17.21
C TYR A 127 3.70 -2.41 -17.60
N TYR A 128 4.85 -2.80 -17.07
CA TYR A 128 6.14 -2.19 -17.37
C TYR A 128 7.15 -3.30 -17.62
N GLN A 129 8.06 -3.09 -18.58
CA GLN A 129 9.07 -4.07 -18.97
C GLN A 129 10.49 -3.54 -18.69
N ASP A 130 11.39 -4.45 -18.33
CA ASP A 130 12.83 -4.21 -18.21
C ASP A 130 13.19 -2.96 -17.40
N GLY A 131 13.79 -1.96 -18.04
CA GLY A 131 14.17 -0.71 -17.37
C GLY A 131 12.98 0.00 -16.73
N ASP A 132 11.81 0.00 -17.39
CA ASP A 132 10.60 0.64 -16.88
C ASP A 132 10.03 -0.11 -15.68
N MET A 133 10.16 -1.44 -15.67
CA MET A 133 9.80 -2.28 -14.51
C MET A 133 10.65 -1.90 -13.29
N VAL A 134 11.97 -1.75 -13.48
CA VAL A 134 12.89 -1.37 -12.40
C VAL A 134 12.59 0.05 -11.90
N GLN A 135 12.35 0.99 -12.80
CA GLN A 135 11.97 2.36 -12.43
C GLN A 135 10.64 2.38 -11.65
N HIS A 136 9.65 1.61 -12.09
CA HIS A 136 8.37 1.47 -11.39
C HIS A 136 8.56 0.89 -9.98
N LEU A 137 9.28 -0.22 -9.87
CA LEU A 137 9.60 -0.87 -8.59
C LEU A 137 10.29 0.11 -7.63
N MET A 138 11.23 0.93 -8.12
CA MET A 138 11.88 1.98 -7.33
C MET A 138 10.90 3.07 -6.89
N LYS A 139 10.02 3.55 -7.77
CA LYS A 139 8.99 4.56 -7.45
C LYS A 139 8.05 4.06 -6.37
N VAL A 140 7.52 2.84 -6.52
CA VAL A 140 6.62 2.21 -5.55
C VAL A 140 7.31 2.01 -4.21
N THR A 141 8.51 1.42 -4.20
CA THR A 141 9.24 1.10 -2.97
C THR A 141 9.69 2.37 -2.22
N SER A 142 9.96 3.45 -2.94
CA SER A 142 10.28 4.75 -2.36
C SER A 142 9.05 5.52 -1.86
N GLY A 143 7.83 5.05 -2.16
CA GLY A 143 6.57 5.74 -1.83
C GLY A 143 6.27 6.94 -2.72
N LEU A 144 6.91 7.03 -3.89
CA LEU A 144 6.66 8.06 -4.92
C LEU A 144 5.43 7.75 -5.76
N ASP A 145 5.15 6.47 -5.96
CA ASP A 145 3.92 5.99 -6.56
C ASP A 145 3.06 5.37 -5.45
N SER A 146 2.44 6.21 -4.63
CA SER A 146 1.49 5.81 -3.59
C SER A 146 0.33 6.81 -3.61
N MET A 147 -0.87 6.38 -3.18
CA MET A 147 -2.01 7.30 -2.99
C MET A 147 -1.63 8.49 -2.10
N ILE A 148 -0.68 8.26 -1.20
CA ILE A 148 -0.11 9.26 -0.35
C ILE A 148 1.40 9.25 -0.55
N LEU A 149 1.90 10.33 -1.12
CA LEU A 149 3.32 10.51 -1.41
C LEU A 149 4.14 10.43 -0.11
N GLY A 150 5.17 9.58 -0.10
CA GLY A 150 6.08 9.42 1.04
C GLY A 150 5.63 8.44 2.12
N GLU A 151 4.53 7.72 1.92
CA GLU A 151 4.06 6.67 2.84
C GLU A 151 5.21 5.71 3.21
N SER A 152 5.53 5.58 4.50
CA SER A 152 6.63 4.74 5.00
C SER A 152 6.31 3.25 4.97
N GLN A 153 5.02 2.91 4.93
CA GLN A 153 4.56 1.54 5.07
C GLN A 153 4.82 0.69 3.82
N ILE A 154 4.81 1.29 2.63
CA ILE A 154 4.96 0.56 1.35
C ILE A 154 6.31 -0.16 1.24
N MET A 155 7.40 0.45 1.70
CA MET A 155 8.71 -0.20 1.73
C MET A 155 8.70 -1.45 2.63
N GLY A 156 8.04 -1.37 3.78
CA GLY A 156 7.86 -2.51 4.68
C GLY A 156 7.00 -3.61 4.08
N GLN A 157 5.90 -3.24 3.40
CA GLN A 157 5.04 -4.19 2.68
C GLN A 157 5.80 -4.88 1.54
N MET A 158 6.59 -4.14 0.76
CA MET A 158 7.41 -4.69 -0.31
C MET A 158 8.46 -5.67 0.22
N LYS A 159 9.13 -5.35 1.34
CA LYS A 159 10.08 -6.27 1.99
C LYS A 159 9.40 -7.58 2.41
N ARG A 160 8.20 -7.50 3.00
CA ARG A 160 7.42 -8.69 3.37
C ARG A 160 7.01 -9.51 2.15
N ALA A 161 6.56 -8.86 1.07
CA ALA A 161 6.24 -9.52 -0.19
C ALA A 161 7.44 -10.26 -0.78
N TYR A 162 8.61 -9.62 -0.77
CA TYR A 162 9.86 -10.24 -1.20
C TYR A 162 10.26 -11.43 -0.32
N THR A 163 10.18 -11.30 1.01
CA THR A 163 10.46 -12.42 1.94
C THR A 163 9.51 -13.60 1.69
N LEU A 164 8.21 -13.34 1.54
CA LEU A 164 7.23 -14.40 1.22
C LEU A 164 7.53 -15.10 -0.09
N ALA A 165 8.01 -14.38 -1.11
CA ALA A 165 8.41 -14.97 -2.37
C ALA A 165 9.69 -15.81 -2.27
N CYS A 166 10.66 -15.39 -1.45
CA CYS A 166 11.82 -16.22 -1.11
C CYS A 166 11.37 -17.52 -0.42
N ASP A 167 10.46 -17.42 0.55
CA ASP A 167 9.92 -18.58 1.28
C ASP A 167 9.10 -19.51 0.38
N ALA A 168 8.43 -18.96 -0.64
CA ALA A 168 7.71 -19.70 -1.66
C ALA A 168 8.64 -20.40 -2.68
N GLY A 169 9.92 -20.04 -2.71
CA GLY A 169 10.90 -20.55 -3.68
C GLY A 169 10.75 -19.93 -5.08
N THR A 170 10.01 -18.83 -5.22
CA THR A 170 9.72 -18.19 -6.52
C THR A 170 10.68 -17.06 -6.86
N VAL A 171 11.75 -16.87 -6.09
CA VAL A 171 12.78 -15.85 -6.34
C VAL A 171 14.03 -16.52 -6.87
N GLY A 172 14.33 -16.28 -8.14
CA GLY A 172 15.56 -16.73 -8.79
C GLY A 172 16.67 -15.70 -8.72
N ALA A 173 17.72 -15.87 -9.53
CA ALA A 173 18.91 -15.03 -9.48
C ALA A 173 18.59 -13.56 -9.79
N ARG A 174 17.68 -13.28 -10.73
CA ARG A 174 17.43 -11.92 -11.21
C ARG A 174 16.78 -11.05 -10.13
N LEU A 175 15.66 -11.50 -9.58
CA LEU A 175 14.93 -10.78 -8.54
C LEU A 175 15.71 -10.77 -7.22
N LYS A 176 16.50 -11.81 -6.93
CA LYS A 176 17.38 -11.86 -5.75
C LYS A 176 18.47 -10.79 -5.75
N HIS A 177 18.96 -10.38 -6.93
CA HIS A 177 19.88 -9.25 -7.05
C HIS A 177 19.16 -7.90 -7.10
N LEU A 178 18.03 -7.82 -7.81
CA LEU A 178 17.31 -6.57 -8.03
C LEU A 178 16.68 -5.99 -6.75
N PHE A 179 15.92 -6.78 -6.00
CA PHE A 179 15.15 -6.28 -4.85
C PHE A 179 16.01 -5.66 -3.75
N PRO A 180 17.12 -6.29 -3.30
CA PRO A 180 18.02 -5.68 -2.33
C PRO A 180 18.62 -4.34 -2.80
N ALA A 181 18.99 -4.24 -4.07
CA ALA A 181 19.51 -3.00 -4.64
C ALA A 181 18.43 -1.89 -4.63
N VAL A 182 17.20 -2.20 -5.01
CA VAL A 182 16.07 -1.26 -4.92
C VAL A 182 15.80 -0.84 -3.47
N PHE A 183 15.88 -1.75 -2.50
CA PHE A 183 15.69 -1.41 -1.09
C PHE A 183 16.76 -0.43 -0.59
N ALA A 184 18.01 -0.59 -1.01
CA ALA A 184 19.09 0.33 -0.68
C ALA A 184 18.84 1.73 -1.27
N VAL A 185 18.50 1.80 -2.56
CA VAL A 185 18.16 3.07 -3.25
C VAL A 185 16.96 3.74 -2.59
N SER A 186 15.90 2.99 -2.30
CA SER A 186 14.69 3.54 -1.66
C SER A 186 14.99 4.08 -0.26
N LYS A 187 15.88 3.43 0.49
CA LYS A 187 16.35 3.95 1.79
C LYS A 187 17.08 5.28 1.61
N GLN A 188 17.97 5.36 0.62
CA GLN A 188 18.73 6.57 0.31
C GLN A 188 17.83 7.73 -0.08
N VAL A 189 16.87 7.50 -1.00
CA VAL A 189 15.87 8.50 -1.41
C VAL A 189 15.14 9.05 -0.20
N ARG A 190 14.67 8.19 0.71
CA ARG A 190 13.98 8.65 1.91
C ARG A 190 14.87 9.39 2.91
N SER A 191 16.14 8.99 3.07
CA SER A 191 17.05 9.66 4.00
C SER A 191 17.60 10.99 3.47
N GLN A 192 17.66 11.16 2.15
CA GLN A 192 18.31 12.31 1.51
C GLN A 192 17.31 13.30 0.90
N THR A 193 16.01 13.03 0.97
CA THR A 193 14.97 13.91 0.42
C THR A 193 13.85 14.16 1.42
N GLU A 194 13.08 15.22 1.20
CA GLU A 194 11.92 15.57 2.02
C GLU A 194 10.80 14.51 1.99
N ILE A 195 10.85 13.54 1.05
CA ILE A 195 9.93 12.39 1.00
C ILE A 195 9.98 11.58 2.31
N GLY A 196 11.13 11.55 2.98
CA GLY A 196 11.25 10.93 4.31
C GLY A 196 11.06 11.88 5.48
N ALA A 197 11.05 13.20 5.26
CA ALA A 197 11.04 14.21 6.32
C ALA A 197 9.67 14.33 7.02
N ASN A 198 8.58 14.04 6.32
CA ASN A 198 7.24 13.93 6.90
C ASN A 198 6.46 12.82 6.20
N PRO A 199 6.28 11.62 6.79
CA PRO A 199 5.44 10.60 6.19
C PRO A 199 4.00 11.10 6.20
N ILE A 200 3.54 11.66 5.09
CA ILE A 200 2.11 11.80 4.84
C ILE A 200 1.61 10.36 4.81
N SER A 201 0.79 9.99 5.79
CA SER A 201 0.22 8.65 5.93
C SER A 201 -1.29 8.73 5.75
N VAL A 202 -1.94 7.59 5.44
CA VAL A 202 -3.42 7.54 5.36
C VAL A 202 -4.02 8.02 6.68
N ALA A 203 -3.39 7.63 7.79
CA ALA A 203 -3.73 8.09 9.11
C ALA A 203 -3.67 9.62 9.25
N TYR A 204 -2.59 10.26 8.78
CA TYR A 204 -2.46 11.71 8.81
C TYR A 204 -3.53 12.41 7.98
N VAL A 205 -3.78 11.93 6.75
CA VAL A 205 -4.81 12.51 5.85
C VAL A 205 -6.20 12.39 6.47
N VAL A 206 -6.53 11.24 7.08
CA VAL A 206 -7.79 11.06 7.81
C VAL A 206 -7.94 12.09 8.93
N VAL A 207 -6.87 12.37 9.68
CA VAL A 207 -6.89 13.40 10.73
C VAL A 207 -7.03 14.81 10.16
N GLN A 208 -6.37 15.14 9.05
CA GLN A 208 -6.55 16.45 8.40
C GLN A 208 -7.97 16.62 7.85
N LEU A 209 -8.55 15.57 7.26
CA LEU A 209 -9.95 15.59 6.83
C LEU A 209 -10.89 15.80 8.02
N ALA A 210 -10.65 15.12 9.14
CA ALA A 210 -11.40 15.33 10.36
C ALA A 210 -11.33 16.80 10.85
N LYS A 211 -10.16 17.45 10.77
CA LYS A 211 -10.00 18.88 11.11
C LYS A 211 -10.75 19.83 10.17
N GLN A 212 -10.88 19.47 8.90
CA GLN A 212 -11.65 20.28 7.94
C GLN A 212 -13.15 20.23 8.25
N VAL A 213 -13.65 19.08 8.72
CA VAL A 213 -15.06 18.90 9.10
C VAL A 213 -15.34 19.42 10.51
N PHE A 214 -14.42 19.20 11.45
CA PHE A 214 -14.53 19.59 12.85
C PHE A 214 -13.42 20.56 13.20
N SER A 215 -13.79 21.81 13.47
CA SER A 215 -12.85 22.90 13.75
C SER A 215 -12.05 22.74 15.06
N ASP A 216 -12.51 21.91 16.01
CA ASP A 216 -11.79 21.60 17.25
C ASP A 216 -11.93 20.12 17.65
N LEU A 217 -10.90 19.32 17.34
CA LEU A 217 -10.85 17.90 17.68
C LEU A 217 -10.74 17.63 19.19
N ALA A 218 -10.32 18.59 20.00
CA ALA A 218 -10.22 18.40 21.45
C ALA A 218 -11.59 18.19 22.10
N ARG A 219 -12.66 18.69 21.45
CA ARG A 219 -14.05 18.56 21.89
C ARG A 219 -14.76 17.33 21.32
N CYS A 220 -14.19 16.71 20.29
CA CYS A 220 -14.81 15.57 19.61
C CYS A 220 -14.57 14.27 20.36
N ARG A 221 -15.61 13.46 20.45
CA ARG A 221 -15.50 12.04 20.84
C ARG A 221 -15.21 11.21 19.62
N ILE A 222 -14.08 10.49 19.63
CA ILE A 222 -13.59 9.74 18.48
C ILE A 222 -13.54 8.26 18.81
N LEU A 223 -14.25 7.46 18.03
CA LEU A 223 -14.23 6.00 18.10
C LEU A 223 -13.31 5.44 17.02
N LEU A 224 -12.26 4.76 17.45
CA LEU A 224 -11.34 4.00 16.62
C LEU A 224 -11.73 2.53 16.66
N ILE A 225 -12.03 1.91 15.52
CA ILE A 225 -12.39 0.50 15.41
C ILE A 225 -11.23 -0.27 14.76
N GLY A 226 -10.62 -1.16 15.54
CA GLY A 226 -9.40 -1.88 15.22
C GLY A 226 -8.27 -1.55 16.19
N ALA A 227 -7.19 -2.33 16.13
CA ALA A 227 -5.98 -2.13 16.95
C ALA A 227 -4.72 -2.61 16.19
N GLY A 228 -4.64 -2.27 14.90
CA GLY A 228 -3.44 -2.51 14.08
C GLY A 228 -2.71 -1.21 13.77
N ASP A 229 -1.60 -1.31 13.04
CA ASP A 229 -0.67 -0.21 12.73
C ASP A 229 -1.36 1.08 12.25
N THR A 230 -2.40 0.96 11.41
CA THR A 230 -3.13 2.12 10.90
C THR A 230 -3.90 2.86 12.00
N ILE A 231 -4.57 2.14 12.90
CA ILE A 231 -5.30 2.77 14.02
C ILE A 231 -4.33 3.38 15.03
N GLU A 232 -3.20 2.74 15.28
CA GLU A 232 -2.14 3.28 16.13
C GLU A 232 -1.59 4.59 15.58
N LEU A 233 -1.32 4.64 14.27
CA LEU A 233 -0.85 5.86 13.62
C LEU A 233 -1.92 6.97 13.62
N VAL A 234 -3.20 6.61 13.41
CA VAL A 234 -4.33 7.55 13.53
C VAL A 234 -4.38 8.12 14.94
N ALA A 235 -4.33 7.26 15.96
CA ALA A 235 -4.35 7.66 17.37
C ALA A 235 -3.18 8.59 17.70
N THR A 236 -1.99 8.30 17.17
CA THR A 236 -0.79 9.14 17.33
C THR A 236 -1.02 10.55 16.78
N HIS A 237 -1.53 10.67 15.55
CA HIS A 237 -1.82 11.97 14.93
C HIS A 237 -2.96 12.71 15.65
N LEU A 238 -4.03 12.02 16.05
CA LEU A 238 -5.12 12.61 16.84
C LEU A 238 -4.64 13.13 18.19
N TYR A 239 -3.78 12.36 18.87
CA TYR A 239 -3.22 12.75 20.17
C TYR A 239 -2.30 13.97 20.06
N ALA A 240 -1.49 14.05 18.99
CA ALA A 240 -0.68 15.22 18.67
C ALA A 240 -1.55 16.47 18.42
N GLU A 241 -2.71 16.30 17.78
CA GLU A 241 -3.73 17.34 17.54
C GLU A 241 -4.64 17.61 18.75
N LYS A 242 -4.23 17.18 19.95
CA LYS A 242 -4.94 17.41 21.22
C LYS A 242 -6.32 16.78 21.32
N ALA A 243 -6.67 15.80 20.48
CA ALA A 243 -7.85 14.97 20.72
C ALA A 243 -7.60 14.11 21.96
N ARG A 244 -8.49 14.21 22.96
CA ARG A 244 -8.35 13.50 24.26
C ARG A 244 -9.50 12.54 24.54
N GLN A 245 -10.63 12.66 23.84
CA GLN A 245 -11.78 11.79 24.04
C GLN A 245 -11.77 10.62 23.06
N LEU A 246 -10.72 9.79 23.17
CA LEU A 246 -10.52 8.63 22.30
C LEU A 246 -11.12 7.36 22.90
N ILE A 247 -11.82 6.58 22.07
CA ILE A 247 -12.35 5.26 22.40
C ILE A 247 -11.79 4.28 21.37
N ILE A 248 -11.19 3.18 21.82
CA ILE A 248 -10.61 2.14 20.95
C ILE A 248 -11.41 0.85 21.12
N ALA A 249 -12.07 0.42 20.06
CA ALA A 249 -12.83 -0.82 20.02
C ALA A 249 -12.07 -1.89 19.23
N ASN A 250 -11.89 -3.07 19.81
CA ASN A 250 -11.31 -4.20 19.11
C ASN A 250 -12.00 -5.53 19.45
N ARG A 251 -11.79 -6.54 18.61
CA ARG A 251 -12.32 -7.89 18.85
C ARG A 251 -11.74 -8.50 20.13
N THR A 252 -10.42 -8.35 20.29
CA THR A 252 -9.69 -8.73 21.49
C THR A 252 -9.45 -7.47 22.32
N VAL A 253 -10.06 -7.39 23.51
CA VAL A 253 -10.03 -6.17 24.33
C VAL A 253 -8.63 -5.86 24.83
N GLU A 254 -7.79 -6.88 25.04
CA GLU A 254 -6.40 -6.76 25.49
C GLU A 254 -5.57 -5.94 24.51
N ARG A 255 -5.73 -6.16 23.20
CA ARG A 255 -5.05 -5.35 22.16
C ARG A 255 -5.53 -3.90 22.16
N ALA A 256 -6.83 -3.66 22.38
CA ALA A 256 -7.34 -2.30 22.53
C ALA A 256 -6.79 -1.63 23.80
N ARG A 257 -6.65 -2.38 24.90
CA ARG A 257 -6.06 -1.89 26.17
C ARG A 257 -4.61 -1.46 25.98
N GLN A 258 -3.78 -2.34 25.42
CA GLN A 258 -2.38 -2.05 25.12
C GLN A 258 -2.22 -0.76 24.31
N LEU A 259 -3.00 -0.62 23.23
CA LEU A 259 -2.96 0.58 22.42
C LEU A 259 -3.48 1.83 23.17
N SER A 260 -4.50 1.65 24.00
CA SER A 260 -5.14 2.76 24.70
C SER A 260 -4.26 3.42 25.78
N GLU A 261 -3.33 2.66 26.36
CA GLU A 261 -2.41 3.15 27.41
C GLU A 261 -1.56 4.32 26.91
N SER A 262 -1.03 4.24 25.68
CA SER A 262 -0.19 5.27 25.08
C SER A 262 -0.92 6.59 24.79
N PHE A 263 -2.26 6.56 24.69
CA PHE A 263 -3.06 7.70 24.26
C PHE A 263 -4.13 8.13 25.27
N GLN A 264 -4.12 7.57 26.48
CA GLN A 264 -5.14 7.78 27.51
C GLN A 264 -6.57 7.53 26.98
N ALA A 265 -6.71 6.57 26.06
CA ALA A 265 -7.97 6.25 25.43
C ALA A 265 -8.77 5.24 26.27
N ARG A 266 -10.07 5.12 26.00
CA ARG A 266 -10.91 4.06 26.60
C ARG A 266 -10.94 2.84 25.69
N ALA A 267 -10.46 1.69 26.17
CA ALA A 267 -10.60 0.42 25.47
C ALA A 267 -11.99 -0.21 25.70
N ILE A 268 -12.65 -0.65 24.62
CA ILE A 268 -13.94 -1.36 24.66
C ILE A 268 -13.91 -2.58 23.73
N ARG A 269 -14.84 -3.53 23.91
CA ARG A 269 -15.05 -4.60 22.91
C ARG A 269 -15.90 -4.08 21.76
N ILE A 270 -15.76 -4.69 20.58
CA ILE A 270 -16.62 -4.41 19.42
C ILE A 270 -18.12 -4.56 19.77
N GLY A 271 -18.47 -5.57 20.58
CA GLY A 271 -19.86 -5.78 21.01
C GLY A 271 -20.44 -4.65 21.86
N ASP A 272 -19.59 -3.82 22.46
CA ASP A 272 -20.01 -2.71 23.32
C ASP A 272 -20.24 -1.41 22.51
N ILE A 273 -19.83 -1.36 21.23
CA ILE A 273 -19.99 -0.19 20.33
C ILE A 273 -21.41 0.41 20.35
N PRO A 274 -22.51 -0.36 20.31
CA PRO A 274 -23.86 0.19 20.31
C PRO A 274 -24.15 1.16 21.46
N ALA A 275 -23.56 0.92 22.63
CA ALA A 275 -23.75 1.76 23.82
C ALA A 275 -23.03 3.11 23.70
N TYR A 276 -21.91 3.17 22.98
CA TYR A 276 -21.08 4.36 22.82
C TYR A 276 -21.39 5.15 21.55
N LEU A 277 -21.88 4.49 20.49
CA LEU A 277 -22.01 5.10 19.16
C LEU A 277 -22.88 6.36 19.14
N LYS A 278 -23.90 6.43 20.00
CA LYS A 278 -24.77 7.61 20.15
C LYS A 278 -24.04 8.87 20.63
N ASP A 279 -22.91 8.71 21.30
CA ASP A 279 -22.14 9.77 21.96
C ASP A 279 -20.87 10.14 21.18
N VAL A 280 -20.64 9.53 20.02
CA VAL A 280 -19.42 9.68 19.22
C VAL A 280 -19.67 10.64 18.06
N ASP A 281 -18.69 11.50 17.78
CA ASP A 281 -18.73 12.47 16.68
C ASP A 281 -18.04 11.94 15.43
N ILE A 282 -16.93 11.22 15.62
CA ILE A 282 -16.08 10.73 14.54
C ILE A 282 -15.85 9.23 14.74
N VAL A 283 -16.07 8.45 13.70
CA VAL A 283 -15.76 7.02 13.69
C VAL A 283 -14.71 6.75 12.62
N ILE A 284 -13.59 6.15 13.03
CA ILE A 284 -12.51 5.74 12.13
C ILE A 284 -12.35 4.24 12.25
N THR A 285 -12.39 3.53 11.13
CA THR A 285 -12.32 2.07 11.11
C THR A 285 -11.13 1.62 10.28
N ALA A 286 -10.28 0.77 10.84
CA ALA A 286 -9.24 0.06 10.11
C ALA A 286 -9.12 -1.35 10.68
N THR A 287 -9.66 -2.32 9.94
CA THR A 287 -9.82 -3.70 10.39
C THR A 287 -9.56 -4.68 9.26
N ALA A 288 -9.12 -5.88 9.59
CA ALA A 288 -9.00 -6.99 8.65
C ALA A 288 -10.32 -7.79 8.49
N SER A 289 -11.43 -7.31 9.08
CA SER A 289 -12.74 -7.97 8.97
C SER A 289 -13.26 -7.92 7.53
N GLN A 290 -13.62 -9.07 6.97
CA GLN A 290 -14.30 -9.16 5.66
C GLN A 290 -15.78 -8.75 5.74
N LEU A 291 -16.38 -8.79 6.93
CA LEU A 291 -17.76 -8.35 7.15
C LEU A 291 -17.78 -6.91 7.72
N PRO A 292 -18.75 -6.07 7.30
CA PRO A 292 -18.94 -4.75 7.87
C PRO A 292 -19.15 -4.81 9.39
N ILE A 293 -18.29 -4.13 10.15
CA ILE A 293 -18.42 -4.07 11.63
C ILE A 293 -19.58 -3.15 12.04
N LEU A 294 -19.85 -2.11 11.26
CA LEU A 294 -20.94 -1.17 11.49
C LEU A 294 -22.03 -1.38 10.43
N GLY A 295 -23.10 -2.05 10.81
CA GLY A 295 -24.28 -2.23 9.97
C GLY A 295 -25.19 -0.99 9.97
N LYS A 296 -25.95 -0.82 8.88
CA LYS A 296 -26.93 0.28 8.70
C LYS A 296 -27.87 0.46 9.89
N GLY A 297 -28.50 -0.64 10.35
CA GLY A 297 -29.49 -0.58 11.44
C GLY A 297 -28.90 -0.11 12.77
N LEU A 298 -27.63 -0.41 13.03
CA LEU A 298 -26.93 0.06 14.22
C LEU A 298 -26.72 1.58 14.18
N VAL A 299 -26.27 2.11 13.04
CA VAL A 299 -26.06 3.54 12.84
C VAL A 299 -27.38 4.31 12.93
N GLU A 300 -28.43 3.83 12.28
CA GLU A 300 -29.77 4.45 12.35
C GLU A 300 -30.31 4.51 13.78
N SER A 301 -30.13 3.44 14.55
CA SER A 301 -30.56 3.38 15.96
C SER A 301 -29.79 4.39 16.81
N ALA A 302 -28.48 4.51 16.62
CA ALA A 302 -27.65 5.49 17.33
C ALA A 302 -28.05 6.94 16.97
N LEU A 303 -28.30 7.24 15.69
CA LEU A 303 -28.74 8.56 15.25
C LEU A 303 -30.12 8.93 15.81
N ARG A 304 -31.05 7.97 15.91
CA ARG A 304 -32.36 8.20 16.55
C ARG A 304 -32.23 8.58 18.02
N LEU A 305 -31.33 7.91 18.75
CA LEU A 305 -31.05 8.24 20.15
C LEU A 305 -30.40 9.61 20.30
N ARG A 306 -29.54 10.00 19.36
CA ARG A 306 -28.87 11.31 19.34
C ARG A 306 -29.84 12.47 19.08
N LYS A 307 -30.83 12.30 18.20
CA LYS A 307 -31.88 13.33 17.93
C LYS A 307 -32.82 13.60 19.10
N ARG A 308 -32.85 12.72 20.11
CA ARG A 308 -33.69 12.88 21.32
C ARG A 308 -32.96 13.64 22.46
N ARG A 309 -31.76 14.16 22.19
CA ARG A 309 -31.00 15.06 23.06
C ARG A 309 -31.01 16.46 22.46
#